data_AF-U4QNH2-F1
#
_entry.id   AF-U4QNH2-F1
#
_cell.length_a   1.000
_cell.length_b   1.000
_cell.length_c   1.000
_cell.angle_alpha   90.00
_cell.angle_beta   90.00
_cell.angle_gamma   90.00
#
_symmetry.space_group_name_H-M   'P 1'
#
loop_
_entity.id
_entity.type
_entity.pdbx_description
1 polymer ?
#
loop_
_entity_poly.entity_id
_entity_poly.type
_entity_poly.pdbx_seq_one_letter_code
_entity_poly.pdbx_strand_id
1 'polypeptide(L)'
;MTENDKNLTNNQTSENTDKATQMANEGKHLQDMMALIDNQEKSSEIADLSNKPAFLTINKGKRNEYTLEVMFPGVAKASRLRDDARNGFGGIDQTYFMKEIAIKELIVRPKIYSLDWFGRRGGYDDAFNKIYGWFQDCINGEPYREED
;
A
#
# COMPACT_ATOMS: atom_id res chain seq x y z
N MET A 1 -6.49 46.98 66.19
CA MET A 1 -7.40 47.62 65.23
C MET A 1 -6.51 48.29 64.20
N THR A 2 -6.26 47.59 63.08
CA THR A 2 -6.91 47.81 61.76
C THR A 2 -6.52 49.19 61.21
N GLU A 3 -6.07 49.40 59.98
CA GLU A 3 -5.99 48.62 58.74
C GLU A 3 -5.20 49.49 57.73
N ASN A 4 -4.52 48.86 56.75
CA ASN A 4 -4.58 49.10 55.29
C ASN A 4 -4.78 50.54 54.76
N ASP A 5 -4.29 50.98 53.61
CA ASP A 5 -3.56 50.44 52.46
C ASP A 5 -3.37 51.69 51.56
N LYS A 6 -2.37 51.68 50.68
CA LYS A 6 -2.59 52.03 49.26
C LYS A 6 -1.36 51.74 48.43
N ASN A 7 -1.37 50.48 48.00
CA ASN A 7 -0.80 49.93 46.79
C ASN A 7 -1.00 50.84 45.56
N LEU A 8 0.07 51.08 44.82
CA LEU A 8 0.07 51.62 43.46
C LEU A 8 0.47 50.48 42.52
N THR A 9 -0.54 49.97 41.84
CA THR A 9 -0.50 49.08 40.68
C THR A 9 0.35 49.67 39.56
N ASN A 10 1.13 48.81 38.88
CA ASN A 10 1.28 48.98 37.43
C ASN A 10 1.46 47.63 36.71
N ASN A 11 0.62 47.47 35.69
CA ASN A 11 0.39 46.28 34.88
C ASN A 11 1.55 46.02 33.90
N GLN A 12 2.12 44.81 33.91
CA GLN A 12 2.86 44.23 32.78
C GLN A 12 2.82 42.70 32.87
N THR A 13 1.69 42.05 32.53
CA THR A 13 1.64 40.57 32.57
C THR A 13 0.59 39.93 31.65
N SER A 14 0.33 40.46 30.45
CA SER A 14 -0.62 39.83 29.52
C SER A 14 -0.19 39.65 28.06
N GLU A 15 1.03 40.01 27.66
CA GLU A 15 1.46 39.83 26.25
C GLU A 15 2.45 38.69 26.00
N ASN A 16 3.00 38.06 27.06
CA ASN A 16 4.11 37.10 26.94
C ASN A 16 3.68 35.62 27.06
N THR A 17 2.51 35.35 27.65
CA THR A 17 1.94 33.99 27.78
C THR A 17 1.35 33.46 26.47
N ASP A 18 0.83 34.34 25.61
CA ASP A 18 0.18 33.94 24.35
C ASP A 18 1.20 33.52 23.29
N LYS A 19 2.37 34.18 23.24
CA LYS A 19 3.45 33.83 22.30
C LYS A 19 4.13 32.51 22.65
N ALA A 20 4.35 32.24 23.95
CA ALA A 20 4.93 30.98 24.40
C ALA A 20 4.01 29.78 24.12
N THR A 21 2.70 29.97 24.27
CA THR A 21 1.69 28.94 23.97
C THR A 21 1.54 28.70 22.46
N GLN A 22 1.64 29.76 21.64
CA GLN A 22 1.67 29.65 20.17
C GLN A 22 2.93 28.92 19.68
N MET A 23 4.12 29.29 20.18
CA MET A 23 5.38 28.61 19.80
C MET A 23 5.43 27.14 20.26
N ALA A 24 4.83 26.81 21.41
CA ALA A 24 4.72 25.43 21.88
C ALA A 24 3.74 24.61 21.02
N ASN A 25 2.62 25.21 20.60
CA ASN A 25 1.66 24.57 19.69
C ASN A 25 2.23 24.41 18.27
N GLU A 26 2.99 25.38 17.78
CA GLU A 26 3.70 25.30 16.50
C GLU A 26 4.80 24.24 16.54
N GLY A 27 5.57 24.17 17.62
CA GLY A 27 6.58 23.13 17.83
C GLY A 27 5.99 21.73 17.92
N LYS A 28 4.86 21.56 18.60
CA LYS A 28 4.11 20.30 18.65
C LYS A 28 3.52 19.95 17.28
N HIS A 29 2.96 20.93 16.56
CA HIS A 29 2.44 20.71 15.20
C HIS A 29 3.54 20.28 14.23
N LEU A 30 4.73 20.87 14.30
CA LEU A 30 5.89 20.48 13.49
C LEU A 30 6.42 19.09 13.84
N GLN A 31 6.42 18.70 15.12
CA GLN A 31 6.77 17.35 15.55
C GLN A 31 5.72 16.32 15.09
N ASP A 32 4.43 16.65 15.19
CA ASP A 32 3.35 15.81 14.69
C ASP A 32 3.40 15.69 13.15
N MET A 33 3.76 16.76 12.44
CA MET A 33 4.00 16.73 10.99
C MET A 33 5.25 15.90 10.62
N MET A 34 6.34 16.01 11.38
CA MET A 34 7.52 15.16 11.19
C MET A 34 7.22 13.70 11.49
N ALA A 35 6.43 13.39 12.53
CA ALA A 35 6.00 12.02 12.80
C ALA A 35 5.07 11.48 11.70
N LEU A 36 4.22 12.32 11.12
CA LEU A 36 3.41 11.95 9.94
C LEU A 36 4.27 11.71 8.71
N ILE A 37 5.27 12.57 8.45
CA ILE A 37 6.22 12.39 7.35
C ILE A 37 7.06 11.13 7.58
N ASP A 38 7.60 10.91 8.78
CA ASP A 38 8.37 9.71 9.12
C ASP A 38 7.52 8.44 9.01
N ASN A 39 6.24 8.48 9.41
CA ASN A 39 5.32 7.36 9.21
C ASN A 39 5.01 7.15 7.74
N GLN A 40 4.88 8.23 6.97
CA GLN A 40 4.66 8.18 5.53
C GLN A 40 5.90 7.70 4.78
N GLU A 41 7.10 8.08 5.22
CA GLU A 41 8.40 7.64 4.71
C GLU A 41 8.68 6.19 5.09
N LYS A 42 8.37 5.75 6.31
CA LYS A 42 8.43 4.33 6.71
C LYS A 42 7.40 3.46 5.99
N SER A 43 6.22 4.01 5.66
CA SER A 43 5.29 3.35 4.73
C SER A 43 5.74 3.43 3.26
N SER A 44 6.64 4.37 2.94
CA SER A 44 7.24 4.56 1.61
C SER A 44 8.60 3.89 1.46
N GLU A 45 9.17 3.31 2.52
CA GLU A 45 10.09 2.18 2.44
C GLU A 45 9.28 0.99 1.92
N ILE A 46 8.91 1.08 0.65
CA ILE A 46 8.46 -0.03 -0.16
C ILE A 46 9.59 -1.04 0.01
N ALA A 47 9.34 -2.09 0.80
CA ALA A 47 10.24 -3.23 0.87
C ALA A 47 10.62 -3.56 -0.57
N ASP A 48 11.91 -3.71 -0.87
CA ASP A 48 12.37 -4.01 -2.22
C ASP A 48 11.87 -5.40 -2.64
N LEU A 49 10.60 -5.43 -3.06
CA LEU A 49 9.84 -6.56 -3.56
C LEU A 49 10.10 -6.73 -5.06
N SER A 50 10.74 -5.72 -5.69
CA SER A 50 10.92 -5.65 -7.14
C SER A 50 11.75 -6.80 -7.73
N ASN A 51 12.46 -7.54 -6.88
CA ASN A 51 13.35 -8.64 -7.29
C ASN A 51 13.17 -9.93 -6.48
N LYS A 52 12.15 -10.05 -5.63
CA LYS A 52 11.89 -11.29 -4.87
C LYS A 52 10.78 -12.09 -5.56
N PRO A 53 11.08 -13.29 -6.09
CA PRO A 53 10.03 -14.14 -6.65
C PRO A 53 9.09 -14.59 -5.54
N ALA A 54 7.80 -14.60 -5.82
CA ALA A 54 6.78 -15.25 -5.01
C ALA A 54 6.24 -16.47 -5.75
N PHE A 55 5.74 -17.44 -4.99
CA PHE A 55 5.15 -18.65 -5.53
C PHE A 55 3.68 -18.70 -5.16
N LEU A 56 2.82 -18.78 -6.16
CA LEU A 56 1.37 -18.82 -6.00
C LEU A 56 0.86 -20.21 -6.34
N THR A 57 0.17 -20.85 -5.41
CA THR A 57 -0.46 -22.15 -5.64
C THR A 57 -1.88 -21.95 -6.14
N ILE A 58 -2.15 -22.45 -7.34
CA ILE A 58 -3.46 -22.41 -7.97
C ILE A 58 -4.12 -23.78 -7.85
N ASN A 59 -5.42 -23.79 -7.61
CA ASN A 59 -6.26 -24.95 -7.34
C ASN A 59 -5.75 -25.78 -6.15
N LYS A 60 -5.29 -25.12 -5.08
CA LYS A 60 -4.79 -25.77 -3.86
C LYS A 60 -5.75 -26.88 -3.39
N GLY A 61 -5.22 -28.07 -3.14
CA GLY A 61 -5.97 -29.25 -2.69
C GLY A 61 -6.83 -29.93 -3.75
N LYS A 62 -6.80 -29.49 -5.01
CA LYS A 62 -7.54 -30.12 -6.13
C LYS A 62 -6.60 -30.93 -7.02
N ARG A 63 -7.16 -31.85 -7.81
CA ARG A 63 -6.40 -32.72 -8.72
C ARG A 63 -5.54 -31.96 -9.74
N ASN A 64 -5.93 -30.74 -10.08
CA ASN A 64 -5.29 -29.88 -11.06
C ASN A 64 -4.54 -28.70 -10.40
N GLU A 65 -3.96 -28.93 -9.22
CA GLU A 65 -3.07 -27.99 -8.54
C GLU A 65 -1.81 -27.70 -9.38
N TYR A 66 -1.38 -26.43 -9.41
CA TYR A 66 -0.12 -26.02 -10.01
C TYR A 66 0.41 -24.73 -9.38
N THR A 67 1.73 -24.53 -9.46
CA THR A 67 2.40 -23.34 -8.92
C THR A 67 2.84 -22.40 -10.03
N LEU A 68 2.72 -21.09 -9.78
CA LEU A 68 3.25 -20.02 -10.61
C LEU A 68 4.35 -19.28 -9.84
N GLU A 69 5.50 -19.06 -10.48
CA GLU A 69 6.52 -18.13 -10.01
C GLU A 69 6.22 -16.75 -10.59
N VAL A 70 5.99 -15.78 -9.72
CA VAL A 70 5.65 -14.40 -10.07
C VAL A 70 6.68 -13.43 -9.51
N MET A 71 6.85 -12.28 -10.16
CA MET A 71 7.78 -11.24 -9.73
C MET A 71 7.09 -9.88 -9.78
N PHE A 72 7.20 -9.13 -8.69
CA PHE A 72 6.54 -7.84 -8.59
C PHE A 72 7.30 -6.78 -9.41
N PRO A 73 6.65 -6.04 -10.32
CA PRO A 73 7.34 -5.11 -11.21
C PRO A 73 7.73 -3.77 -10.53
N GLY A 74 7.52 -3.64 -9.22
CA GLY A 74 7.68 -2.40 -8.46
C GLY A 74 6.43 -1.52 -8.52
N VAL A 75 6.22 -0.71 -7.47
CA VAL A 75 4.97 0.02 -7.21
C VAL A 75 4.59 0.99 -8.34
N ALA A 76 5.56 1.73 -8.90
CA ALA A 76 5.28 2.70 -9.97
C ALA A 76 4.79 2.03 -11.27
N LYS A 77 5.35 0.86 -11.62
CA LYS A 77 4.90 0.10 -12.79
C LYS A 77 3.59 -0.64 -12.48
N ALA A 78 3.49 -1.26 -11.30
CA ALA A 78 2.28 -1.95 -10.86
C ALA A 78 1.06 -1.03 -10.80
N SER A 79 1.21 0.20 -10.30
CA SER A 79 0.09 1.17 -10.23
C SER A 79 -0.44 1.52 -11.62
N ARG A 80 0.45 1.76 -12.59
CA ARG A 80 0.07 2.01 -13.99
C ARG A 80 -0.66 0.81 -14.59
N LEU A 81 -0.10 -0.39 -14.44
CA LEU A 81 -0.72 -1.62 -14.93
C LEU A 81 -2.10 -1.86 -14.32
N ARG A 82 -2.28 -1.61 -13.01
CA ARG A 82 -3.58 -1.70 -12.34
C ARG A 82 -4.60 -0.76 -12.96
N ASP A 83 -4.19 0.48 -13.24
CA ASP A 83 -5.08 1.49 -13.79
C ASP A 83 -5.44 1.17 -15.25
N ASP A 84 -4.49 0.67 -16.05
CA ASP A 84 -4.71 0.18 -17.42
C ASP A 84 -5.70 -1.00 -17.47
N ALA A 85 -5.72 -1.83 -16.41
CA ALA A 85 -6.61 -2.98 -16.31
C ALA A 85 -8.07 -2.63 -15.97
N ARG A 86 -8.37 -1.36 -15.66
CA ARG A 86 -9.72 -0.96 -15.27
C ARG A 86 -10.64 -0.85 -16.48
N ASN A 87 -11.84 -1.41 -16.34
CA ASN A 87 -12.92 -1.20 -17.28
C ASN A 87 -13.60 0.17 -17.06
N GLY A 88 -14.51 0.55 -17.97
CA GLY A 88 -15.23 1.83 -17.90
C GLY A 88 -16.10 2.03 -16.65
N PHE A 89 -16.31 0.99 -15.84
CA PHE A 89 -17.05 1.03 -14.57
C PHE A 89 -16.14 1.06 -13.34
N GLY A 90 -14.81 1.12 -13.53
CA GLY A 90 -13.81 1.17 -12.46
C GLY A 90 -13.43 -0.19 -11.86
N GLY A 91 -14.06 -1.28 -12.31
CA GLY A 91 -13.67 -2.65 -11.95
C GLY A 91 -12.49 -3.15 -12.78
N ILE A 92 -11.81 -4.20 -12.34
CA ILE A 92 -10.74 -4.83 -13.13
C ILE A 92 -11.35 -5.70 -14.23
N ASP A 93 -10.91 -5.47 -15.47
CA ASP A 93 -11.12 -6.42 -16.55
C ASP A 93 -10.19 -7.61 -16.33
N GLN A 94 -10.76 -8.71 -15.83
CA GLN A 94 -10.05 -9.96 -15.57
C GLN A 94 -9.35 -10.52 -16.81
N THR A 95 -9.97 -10.40 -17.99
CA THR A 95 -9.40 -10.94 -19.23
C THR A 95 -8.20 -10.12 -19.67
N TYR A 96 -8.34 -8.80 -19.64
CA TYR A 96 -7.23 -7.89 -19.91
C TYR A 96 -6.09 -8.09 -18.91
N PHE A 97 -6.40 -8.10 -17.61
CA PHE A 97 -5.40 -8.31 -16.56
C PHE A 97 -4.63 -9.60 -16.76
N MET A 98 -5.31 -10.73 -16.95
CA MET A 98 -4.63 -12.01 -17.13
C MET A 98 -3.76 -12.03 -18.39
N LYS A 99 -4.23 -11.45 -19.49
CA LYS A 99 -3.54 -11.51 -20.78
C LYS A 99 -2.38 -10.53 -20.90
N GLU A 100 -2.62 -9.28 -20.55
CA GLU A 100 -1.71 -8.17 -20.83
C GLU A 100 -0.79 -7.88 -19.64
N ILE A 101 -1.18 -8.27 -18.42
CA ILE A 101 -0.42 -7.96 -17.20
C ILE A 101 0.14 -9.23 -16.59
N ALA A 102 -0.70 -10.18 -16.18
CA ALA A 102 -0.23 -11.38 -15.49
C ALA A 102 0.75 -12.19 -16.36
N ILE A 103 0.36 -12.54 -17.58
CA ILE A 103 1.21 -13.35 -18.48
C ILE A 103 2.48 -12.61 -18.91
N LYS A 104 2.39 -11.31 -19.21
CA LYS A 104 3.50 -10.57 -19.85
C LYS A 104 4.46 -9.94 -18.85
N GLU A 105 3.97 -9.52 -17.70
CA GLU A 105 4.70 -8.66 -16.76
C GLU A 105 4.95 -9.33 -15.41
N LEU A 106 4.07 -10.23 -14.95
CA LEU A 106 4.11 -10.76 -13.59
C LEU A 106 4.65 -12.20 -13.53
N ILE A 107 4.16 -13.09 -14.39
CA ILE A 107 4.49 -14.52 -14.36
C ILE A 107 5.86 -14.75 -15.02
N VAL A 108 6.82 -15.20 -14.22
CA VAL A 108 8.16 -15.51 -14.68
C VAL A 108 8.23 -16.96 -15.16
N ARG A 109 7.63 -17.89 -14.39
CA ARG A 109 7.53 -19.32 -14.71
C ARG A 109 6.18 -19.91 -14.28
N PRO A 110 5.65 -20.89 -15.04
CA PRO A 110 6.13 -21.37 -16.33
C PRO A 110 5.93 -20.33 -17.44
N LYS A 111 6.55 -20.54 -18.61
CA LYS A 111 6.29 -19.67 -19.77
C LYS A 111 4.88 -19.92 -20.31
N ILE A 112 4.05 -18.90 -20.22
CA ILE A 112 2.66 -18.88 -20.67
C ILE A 112 2.57 -17.90 -21.83
N TYR A 113 1.86 -18.28 -22.89
CA TYR A 113 1.73 -17.46 -24.10
C TYR A 113 0.29 -17.03 -24.40
N SER A 114 -0.68 -17.67 -23.75
CA SER A 114 -2.10 -17.38 -23.96
C SER A 114 -2.96 -17.82 -22.77
N LEU A 115 -4.18 -17.30 -22.70
CA LEU A 115 -5.17 -17.65 -21.68
C LEU A 115 -5.58 -19.13 -21.74
N ASP A 116 -5.50 -19.78 -22.91
CA ASP A 116 -5.81 -21.21 -23.10
C ASP A 116 -4.93 -22.13 -22.24
N TRP A 117 -3.77 -21.64 -21.80
CA TRP A 117 -2.93 -22.37 -20.87
C TRP A 117 -3.63 -22.64 -19.54
N PHE A 118 -4.37 -21.65 -19.02
CA PHE A 118 -5.19 -21.76 -17.81
C PHE A 118 -6.44 -22.60 -18.09
N GLY A 119 -7.09 -22.40 -19.24
CA GLY A 119 -8.27 -23.18 -19.64
C GLY A 119 -8.01 -24.69 -19.69
N ARG A 120 -6.85 -25.10 -20.21
CA ARG A 120 -6.46 -26.53 -20.28
C ARG A 120 -6.15 -27.15 -18.91
N ARG A 121 -5.72 -26.35 -17.94
CA ARG A 121 -5.42 -26.81 -16.58
C ARG A 121 -6.61 -26.66 -15.64
N GLY A 122 -7.57 -25.81 -15.96
CA GLY A 122 -8.64 -25.39 -15.08
C GLY A 122 -8.18 -24.36 -14.05
N GLY A 123 -9.14 -23.76 -13.35
CA GLY A 123 -8.89 -22.76 -12.30
C GLY A 123 -8.48 -21.39 -12.84
N TYR A 124 -9.06 -20.94 -13.96
CA TYR A 124 -8.83 -19.59 -14.49
C TYR A 124 -9.18 -18.51 -13.47
N ASP A 125 -10.34 -18.63 -12.82
CA ASP A 125 -10.79 -17.67 -11.81
C ASP A 125 -9.93 -17.70 -10.55
N ASP A 126 -9.51 -18.89 -10.13
CA ASP A 126 -8.61 -19.05 -9.00
C ASP A 126 -7.22 -18.46 -9.29
N ALA A 127 -6.70 -18.69 -10.49
CA ALA A 127 -5.47 -18.05 -10.96
C ALA A 127 -5.59 -16.53 -10.93
N PHE A 128 -6.69 -15.98 -11.45
CA PHE A 128 -6.93 -14.54 -11.40
C PHE A 128 -6.96 -14.02 -9.97
N ASN A 129 -7.76 -14.62 -9.09
CA ASN A 129 -7.90 -14.17 -7.71
C ASN A 129 -6.56 -14.20 -6.96
N LYS A 130 -5.79 -15.29 -7.09
CA LYS A 130 -4.48 -15.43 -6.43
C LYS A 130 -3.45 -14.44 -6.97
N ILE A 131 -3.33 -14.31 -8.30
CA ILE A 131 -2.36 -13.38 -8.90
C ILE A 131 -2.75 -11.93 -8.61
N TYR A 132 -4.03 -11.60 -8.75
CA TYR A 132 -4.50 -10.23 -8.53
C TYR A 132 -4.42 -9.83 -7.06
N GLY A 133 -4.79 -10.71 -6.12
CA GLY A 133 -4.64 -10.47 -4.68
C GLY A 133 -3.18 -10.23 -4.31
N TRP A 134 -2.28 -11.13 -4.72
CA TRP A 134 -0.84 -10.95 -4.53
C TRP A 134 -0.32 -9.62 -5.10
N PHE A 135 -0.77 -9.27 -6.31
CA PHE A 135 -0.39 -8.04 -6.98
C PHE A 135 -0.87 -6.79 -6.24
N GLN A 136 -2.10 -6.79 -5.72
CA GLN A 136 -2.64 -5.71 -4.90
C GLN A 136 -1.91 -5.58 -3.56
N ASP A 137 -1.67 -6.68 -2.86
CA ASP A 137 -0.93 -6.70 -1.59
C ASP A 137 0.44 -6.05 -1.77
N CYS A 138 1.16 -6.43 -2.83
CA CYS A 138 2.47 -5.87 -3.16
C CYS A 138 2.41 -4.36 -3.48
N ILE A 139 1.34 -3.87 -4.14
CA ILE A 139 1.14 -2.42 -4.36
C ILE A 139 0.97 -1.68 -3.02
N ASN A 140 0.31 -2.31 -2.06
CA ASN A 140 0.01 -1.73 -0.75
C ASN A 140 1.16 -1.90 0.26
N GLY A 141 2.25 -2.59 -0.11
CA GLY A 141 3.35 -2.91 0.81
C GLY A 141 3.01 -4.03 1.80
N GLU A 142 1.91 -4.75 1.58
CA GLU A 142 1.47 -5.84 2.44
C GLU A 142 2.21 -7.13 2.08
N PRO A 143 2.61 -7.95 3.08
CA PRO A 143 3.15 -9.27 2.82
C PRO A 143 2.03 -10.18 2.32
N TYR A 144 2.17 -10.72 1.11
CA TYR A 144 1.24 -11.74 0.61
C TYR A 144 1.19 -12.95 1.54
N ARG A 145 -0.01 -13.31 1.97
CA ARG A 145 -0.28 -14.51 2.77
C ARG A 145 -1.12 -15.44 1.91
N GLU A 146 -0.61 -16.63 1.66
CA GLU A 146 -1.39 -17.66 0.99
C GLU A 146 -2.47 -18.13 1.98
N GLU A 147 -3.72 -17.69 1.79
CA GLU A 147 -4.84 -18.14 2.61
C GLU A 147 -4.98 -19.67 2.51
N ASP A 148 -5.19 -20.31 3.68
CA ASP A 148 -5.10 -21.75 3.87
C ASP A 148 -6.23 -22.56 3.23
#